data_AF-A0A7M4DEB0-F1
#
_entry.id   AF-A0A7M4DEB0-F1
#
_cell.length_a   1.000
_cell.length_b   1.000
_cell.length_c   1.000
_cell.angle_alpha   90.00
_cell.angle_beta   90.00
_cell.angle_gamma   90.00
#
_symmetry.space_group_name_H-M   'P 1'
#
loop_
_entity.id
_entity.type
_entity.pdbx_description
1 polymer ?
#
loop_
_entity_poly.entity_id
_entity_poly.type
_entity_poly.pdbx_seq_one_letter_code
_entity_poly.pdbx_strand_id
1 'polypeptide(L)'
;MIAPPGLPGGAASALLAAAAEQVRLGRAAYAAVLPEHWDSPAASAYRRRVAVLTSATDRLAQTLDAAAAAARVHENQSAAVRAALAGPTMTLR
;
A
#
# COMPACT_ATOMS: atom_id res chain seq x y z
N MET A 1 21.08 11.18 -21.82
CA MET A 1 19.87 10.48 -21.34
C MET A 1 19.99 10.40 -19.82
N ILE A 2 19.36 11.33 -19.10
CA ILE A 2 19.49 11.46 -17.64
C ILE A 2 18.43 10.53 -17.04
N ALA A 3 18.87 9.49 -16.32
CA ALA A 3 17.95 8.62 -15.58
C ALA A 3 17.17 9.50 -14.57
N PRO A 4 15.84 9.33 -14.45
CA PRO A 4 15.08 10.05 -13.44
C PRO A 4 15.71 9.75 -12.07
N PRO A 5 15.82 10.74 -11.17
CA PRO A 5 16.36 10.50 -9.85
C PRO A 5 15.50 9.41 -9.21
N GLY A 6 16.08 8.22 -9.08
CA GLY A 6 15.41 7.08 -8.48
C GLY A 6 14.92 7.51 -7.11
N LEU A 7 13.66 7.20 -6.81
CA LEU A 7 13.08 7.43 -5.49
C LEU A 7 14.10 7.01 -4.41
N PRO A 8 14.30 7.81 -3.34
CA PRO A 8 15.18 7.42 -2.25
C PRO A 8 14.79 6.01 -1.80
N GLY A 9 15.77 5.11 -1.66
CA GLY A 9 15.51 3.70 -1.36
C GLY A 9 14.62 3.57 -0.13
N GLY A 10 13.48 2.90 -0.27
CA GLY A 10 12.45 2.80 0.77
C GLY A 10 11.16 3.58 0.47
N ALA A 11 11.18 4.53 -0.46
CA ALA A 11 10.02 5.40 -0.70
C ALA A 11 8.88 4.69 -1.44
N ALA A 12 9.15 3.72 -2.31
CA ALA A 12 8.09 3.03 -3.04
C ALA A 12 7.33 2.07 -2.12
N SER A 13 8.05 1.30 -1.29
CA SER A 13 7.42 0.43 -0.30
C SER A 13 6.61 1.22 0.74
N ALA A 14 7.13 2.35 1.21
CA ALA A 14 6.43 3.22 2.15
C ALA A 14 5.15 3.83 1.54
N LEU A 15 5.19 4.30 0.29
CA LEU A 15 4.02 4.85 -0.39
C LEU A 15 2.91 3.81 -0.56
N LEU A 16 3.26 2.58 -0.93
CA LEU A 16 2.30 1.49 -1.10
C LEU A 16 1.67 1.09 0.25
N ALA A 17 2.46 1.01 1.32
CA ALA A 17 1.95 0.75 2.66
C ALA A 17 1.02 1.87 3.16
N ALA A 18 1.36 3.14 2.90
CA ALA A 18 0.51 4.27 3.24
C ALA A 18 -0.82 4.24 2.44
N ALA A 19 -0.77 3.89 1.16
CA ALA A 19 -1.96 3.74 0.34
C ALA A 19 -2.87 2.61 0.87
N ALA A 20 -2.30 1.48 1.30
CA ALA A 20 -3.07 0.39 1.93
C ALA A 20 -3.81 0.89 3.17
N GLU A 21 -3.16 1.71 4.00
CA GLU A 21 -3.78 2.27 5.20
C GLU A 21 -4.90 3.26 4.87
N GLN A 22 -4.72 4.11 3.86
CA GLN A 22 -5.79 4.99 3.39
C GLN A 22 -7.02 4.23 2.91
N VAL A 23 -6.83 3.08 2.24
CA VAL A 23 -7.93 2.20 1.83
C VAL A 23 -8.66 1.62 3.04
N ARG A 24 -7.93 1.19 4.10
CA ARG A 24 -8.55 0.69 5.34
C ARG A 24 -9.35 1.77 6.07
N LEU A 25 -8.82 3.00 6.13
CA LEU A 25 -9.53 4.14 6.72
C LEU A 25 -10.82 4.47 5.94
N GLY A 26 -10.74 4.50 4.60
CA GLY A 26 -11.92 4.69 3.76
C GLY A 26 -12.98 3.61 3.96
N ARG A 27 -12.57 2.34 4.05
CA ARG A 27 -13.45 1.22 4.39
C ARG A 27 -14.14 1.41 5.74
N ALA A 28 -13.40 1.79 6.78
CA ALA A 28 -13.96 2.02 8.11
C ALA A 28 -15.02 3.13 8.10
N ALA A 29 -14.78 4.21 7.34
CA ALA A 29 -15.75 5.29 7.16
C ALA A 29 -17.05 4.79 6.51
N TYR A 30 -16.99 3.94 5.48
CA TYR A 30 -18.18 3.37 4.85
C TYR A 30 -18.94 2.41 5.77
N ALA A 31 -18.24 1.64 6.60
CA ALA A 31 -18.87 0.74 7.56
C ALA A 31 -19.61 1.51 8.67
N ALA A 32 -19.11 2.67 9.08
CA ALA A 32 -19.70 3.48 10.14
C ALA A 32 -21.08 4.08 9.80
N VAL A 33 -21.42 4.19 8.51
CA VAL A 33 -22.71 4.74 8.03
C VAL A 33 -23.72 3.65 7.62
N LEU A 34 -23.52 2.40 8.06
CA LEU A 34 -24.47 1.33 7.75
C LEU A 34 -25.83 1.55 8.45
N PRO A 35 -26.96 1.53 7.73
CA PRO A 35 -28.29 1.61 8.33
C PRO A 35 -28.71 0.22 8.86
N GLU A 36 -28.13 -0.20 9.98
CA GLU A 36 -28.35 -1.54 10.56
C GLU A 36 -29.79 -1.74 11.03
N HIS A 37 -30.41 -0.69 11.53
CA HIS A 37 -31.74 -0.68 12.14
C HIS A 37 -32.87 -0.34 11.15
N TRP A 38 -32.55 -0.10 9.88
CA TRP A 38 -33.56 0.19 8.86
C TRP A 38 -34.01 -1.09 8.17
N ASP A 39 -35.29 -1.41 8.32
CA ASP A 39 -35.90 -2.56 7.67
C ASP A 39 -36.71 -2.11 6.44
N SER A 40 -36.03 -2.06 5.30
CA SER A 40 -36.65 -1.79 4.00
C SER A 40 -35.87 -2.48 2.87
N PRO A 41 -36.51 -2.72 1.71
CA PRO A 41 -35.80 -3.26 0.54
C PRO A 41 -34.60 -2.40 0.11
N ALA A 42 -34.73 -1.07 0.22
CA ALA A 42 -33.67 -0.12 -0.09
C ALA A 42 -32.48 -0.25 0.88
N ALA A 43 -32.75 -0.35 2.19
CA ALA A 43 -31.71 -0.55 3.21
C ALA A 43 -30.96 -1.88 3.00
N SER A 44 -31.69 -2.96 2.68
CA SER A 44 -31.08 -4.26 2.36
C SER A 44 -30.20 -4.21 1.10
N ALA A 45 -30.64 -3.53 0.05
CA ALA A 45 -29.84 -3.33 -1.15
C ALA A 45 -28.58 -2.50 -0.88
N TYR A 46 -28.70 -1.45 -0.06
CA TYR A 46 -27.56 -0.62 0.36
C TYR A 46 -26.54 -1.43 1.17
N ARG A 47 -26.95 -2.18 2.19
CA ARG A 47 -26.06 -3.03 2.99
C ARG A 47 -25.30 -4.04 2.13
N ARG A 48 -25.96 -4.68 1.16
CA ARG A 48 -25.30 -5.58 0.19
C ARG A 48 -24.23 -4.86 -0.64
N ARG A 49 -24.52 -3.65 -1.12
CA ARG A 49 -23.54 -2.85 -1.89
C ARG A 49 -22.34 -2.47 -1.03
N VAL A 50 -22.58 -2.04 0.22
CA VAL A 50 -21.48 -1.72 1.14
C VAL A 50 -20.64 -2.97 1.43
N ALA A 51 -21.26 -4.13 1.69
CA ALA A 51 -20.53 -5.38 1.90
C ALA A 51 -19.61 -5.78 0.72
N VAL A 52 -20.12 -5.61 -0.52
CA VAL A 52 -19.32 -5.84 -1.73
C VAL A 52 -18.16 -4.85 -1.82
N LEU A 53 -18.42 -3.56 -1.56
CA LEU A 53 -17.41 -2.51 -1.58
C LEU A 53 -16.32 -2.74 -0.53
N THR A 54 -16.71 -3.03 0.72
CA THR A 54 -15.77 -3.27 1.82
C THR A 54 -14.91 -4.51 1.57
N SER A 55 -15.48 -5.57 0.99
CA SER A 55 -14.73 -6.76 0.56
C SER A 55 -13.75 -6.46 -0.58
N ALA A 56 -14.14 -5.60 -1.53
CA ALA A 56 -13.23 -5.16 -2.59
C ALA A 56 -12.08 -4.32 -2.04
N THR A 57 -12.35 -3.40 -1.09
CA THR A 57 -11.31 -2.60 -0.45
C THR A 57 -10.36 -3.45 0.40
N ASP A 58 -10.84 -4.49 1.06
CA ASP A 58 -9.99 -5.42 1.82
C ASP A 58 -8.99 -6.14 0.91
N ARG A 59 -9.46 -6.64 -0.25
CA ARG A 59 -8.60 -7.26 -1.26
C ARG A 59 -7.58 -6.28 -1.85
N LEU A 60 -8.00 -5.05 -2.10
CA LEU A 60 -7.11 -3.99 -2.59
C LEU A 60 -6.01 -3.67 -1.57
N ALA A 61 -6.35 -3.49 -0.29
CA ALA A 61 -5.37 -3.25 0.77
C ALA A 61 -4.35 -4.38 0.87
N GLN A 62 -4.80 -5.65 0.82
CA GLN A 62 -3.91 -6.82 0.79
C GLN A 62 -2.97 -6.82 -0.42
N THR A 63 -3.46 -6.39 -1.58
CA THR A 63 -2.66 -6.30 -2.81
C THR A 63 -1.58 -5.23 -2.67
N LEU A 64 -1.92 -4.09 -2.08
CA LEU A 64 -0.98 -3.00 -1.79
C LEU A 64 0.07 -3.41 -0.76
N ASP A 65 -0.30 -4.14 0.29
CA ASP A 65 0.66 -4.69 1.26
C ASP A 65 1.65 -5.66 0.60
N ALA A 66 1.15 -6.57 -0.25
CA ALA A 66 2.00 -7.51 -0.99
C ALA A 66 2.96 -6.77 -1.94
N ALA A 67 2.47 -5.73 -2.63
CA ALA A 67 3.29 -4.88 -3.48
C ALA A 67 4.34 -4.10 -2.67
N ALA A 68 3.99 -3.59 -1.48
CA ALA A 68 4.92 -2.91 -0.57
C ALA A 68 6.03 -3.86 -0.11
N ALA A 69 5.69 -5.10 0.24
CA ALA A 69 6.66 -6.13 0.62
C ALA A 69 7.63 -6.46 -0.53
N ALA A 70 7.10 -6.65 -1.75
CA ALA A 70 7.92 -6.89 -2.94
C ALA A 70 8.84 -5.70 -3.27
N ALA A 71 8.31 -4.47 -3.20
CA ALA A 71 9.09 -3.24 -3.39
C ALA A 71 10.24 -3.14 -2.37
N ARG A 72 9.98 -3.47 -1.10
CA ARG A 72 11.00 -3.46 -0.04
C ARG A 72 12.13 -4.45 -0.30
N VAL A 73 11.81 -5.65 -0.79
CA VAL A 73 12.84 -6.64 -1.18
C VAL A 73 13.71 -6.08 -2.30
N HIS A 74 13.10 -5.50 -3.34
CA HIS A 74 13.82 -4.90 -4.46
C HIS A 74 14.69 -3.71 -4.04
N GLU A 75 14.17 -2.85 -3.15
CA GLU A 75 14.90 -1.71 -2.58
C GLU A 75 16.14 -2.19 -1.80
N ASN A 76 16.00 -3.23 -0.98
CA ASN A 76 17.10 -3.83 -0.24
C ASN A 76 18.18 -4.43 -1.17
N GLN A 77 17.75 -5.18 -2.19
CA GLN A 77 18.66 -5.74 -3.19
C GLN A 77 19.42 -4.63 -3.94
N SER A 78 18.71 -3.58 -4.35
CA SER A 78 19.31 -2.41 -5.01
C SER A 78 20.29 -1.66 -4.11
N ALA A 79 20.01 -1.57 -2.80
CA ALA A 79 20.93 -0.99 -1.82
C ALA A 79 22.19 -1.85 -1.64
N ALA A 80 22.04 -3.18 -1.55
CA ALA A 80 23.16 -4.11 -1.47
C ALA A 80 24.06 -4.05 -2.71
N VAL A 81 23.47 -3.99 -3.90
CA VAL A 81 24.22 -3.83 -5.16
C VAL A 81 24.99 -2.50 -5.17
N ARG A 82 24.35 -1.39 -4.77
CA ARG A 82 25.04 -0.09 -4.67
C ARG A 82 26.20 -0.12 -3.67
N ALA A 83 26.03 -0.76 -2.52
CA ALA A 83 27.09 -0.90 -1.52
C ALA A 83 28.25 -1.76 -2.04
N ALA A 84 27.97 -2.85 -2.76
CA ALA A 84 29.00 -3.69 -3.37
C ALA A 84 29.78 -2.95 -4.48
N LEU A 85 29.07 -2.17 -5.30
CA LEU A 85 29.68 -1.36 -6.36
C LEU A 85 30.47 -0.15 -5.84
N ALA A 86 30.16 0.35 -4.66
CA ALA A 86 30.89 1.48 -4.06
C ALA A 86 32.35 1.13 -3.69
N GLY A 87 32.71 -0.16 -3.64
CA GLY A 87 34.07 -0.64 -3.37
C GLY A 87 34.54 -0.35 -1.93
N PRO A 88 35.72 -0.89 -1.52
CA PRO A 88 36.30 -0.55 -0.23
C PRO A 88 36.68 0.93 -0.23
N THR A 89 36.17 1.67 0.75
CA THR A 89 36.56 3.06 1.03
C THR A 89 38.08 3.08 1.16
N MET A 90 38.79 3.59 0.15
CA MET A 90 40.21 3.91 0.32
C MET A 90 40.26 5.06 1.33
N THR A 91 40.49 4.74 2.59
CA THR A 91 40.99 5.71 3.57
C THR A 91 42.32 6.23 3.02
N LEU A 92 42.27 7.42 2.42
CA LEU A 92 43.44 8.24 2.14
C LEU A 92 44.15 8.45 3.49
N ARG A 93 45.31 7.81 3.63
CA ARG A 93 46.25 8.04 4.72
C ARG A 93 46.87 9.43 4.61
#